data_AF-A0A366M1Z7-F1
#
_entry.id   AF-A0A366M1Z7-F1
#
_cell.length_a   1.000
_cell.length_b   1.000
_cell.length_c   1.000
_cell.angle_alpha   90.00
_cell.angle_beta   90.00
_cell.angle_gamma   90.00
#
_symmetry.space_group_name_H-M   'P 1'
#
loop_
_entity.id
_entity.type
_entity.pdbx_description
1 polymer ?
#
loop_
_entity_poly.entity_id
_entity_poly.type
_entity_poly.pdbx_seq_one_letter_code
_entity_poly.pdbx_strand_id
1 'polypeptide(L)'
;MPPKGAAGPRLLAAGLLVAGVVLVAAGVRALRTSAVRQAAPGREPDEAAAAPWPPGPILGRPSEDDLRRYRRPARIPKFITALERAAGERRAEPAPQPGPERRLLMRWGVAAIAAGLVVFLAMAFEQSVFRKDSVTLEVRSPGSGEPLPGWDPACPIPENESEGEWGSTAYVCSGQEDFVAGVVTSPERIEEPAPVPADPMTTDAARAAGCVPPDTAPVVRPVKPNVTRAVTRQWRRIETWLRANAPDTYRTLKRPAKARTIAIAEAQMGVRIPDDLRASLLRHNGAAGRAGAFGYLGATAMGVREIRDNWRVKCGVAVSTGAATGPRAGWWHGRLVPFGDHGNGGLLVTDSKGGAVGEANHETGLRFGQGAFPSYHALLKRTADALRSGRPVNGMYPVVADGRLEWDTRRG
;
A
#
# COMPACT_ATOMS: atom_id res chain seq x y z
N MET A 1 75.00 32.20 -32.50
CA MET A 1 73.69 32.72 -32.96
C MET A 1 72.57 31.84 -32.39
N PRO A 2 71.59 32.42 -31.68
CA PRO A 2 70.29 31.79 -31.33
C PRO A 2 69.27 32.01 -32.50
N PRO A 3 67.93 31.77 -32.38
CA PRO A 3 67.13 30.72 -31.71
C PRO A 3 66.00 30.13 -32.63
N LYS A 4 65.21 29.16 -32.13
CA LYS A 4 63.73 29.28 -31.92
C LYS A 4 63.10 27.95 -31.46
N GLY A 5 62.27 28.05 -30.42
CA GLY A 5 61.50 26.95 -29.84
C GLY A 5 60.02 26.96 -30.21
N ALA A 6 59.30 25.95 -29.72
CA ALA A 6 57.84 25.94 -29.62
C ALA A 6 57.42 25.14 -28.38
N ALA A 7 56.63 25.78 -27.51
CA ALA A 7 55.97 25.22 -26.34
C ALA A 7 54.55 24.71 -26.72
N GLY A 8 54.11 23.65 -26.06
CA GLY A 8 52.88 22.90 -26.40
C GLY A 8 51.59 23.30 -25.69
N PRO A 9 50.49 22.54 -25.91
CA PRO A 9 49.17 22.79 -25.32
C PRO A 9 48.94 21.87 -24.10
N ARG A 10 49.12 22.38 -22.87
CA ARG A 10 48.75 21.65 -21.63
C ARG A 10 48.13 22.52 -20.51
N LEU A 11 47.58 23.70 -20.84
CA LEU A 11 47.03 24.62 -19.83
C LEU A 11 45.49 24.70 -19.75
N LEU A 12 44.73 24.03 -20.60
CA LEU A 12 43.28 24.20 -20.65
C LEU A 12 42.45 23.32 -19.69
N ALA A 13 43.01 22.26 -19.09
CA ALA A 13 42.24 21.35 -18.22
C ALA A 13 42.20 21.74 -16.73
N ALA A 14 43.10 22.63 -16.25
CA ALA A 14 43.15 23.03 -14.84
C ALA A 14 42.22 24.20 -14.49
N GLY A 15 41.82 25.02 -15.47
CA GLY A 15 40.95 26.19 -15.26
C GLY A 15 39.49 25.86 -14.95
N LEU A 16 38.97 24.73 -15.46
CA LEU A 16 37.55 24.36 -15.34
C LEU A 16 37.15 23.84 -13.94
N LEU A 17 38.08 23.25 -13.19
CA LEU A 17 37.79 22.71 -11.85
C LEU A 17 37.77 23.80 -10.75
N VAL A 18 38.55 24.87 -10.92
CA VAL A 18 38.59 25.99 -9.96
C VAL A 18 37.34 26.88 -10.12
N ALA A 19 36.84 27.08 -11.35
CA ALA A 19 35.62 27.83 -11.61
C ALA A 19 34.36 27.16 -11.02
N GLY A 20 34.30 25.82 -11.01
CA GLY A 20 33.18 25.07 -10.44
C GLY A 20 33.03 25.20 -8.92
N VAL A 21 34.14 25.29 -8.18
CA VAL A 21 34.11 25.41 -6.71
C VAL A 21 33.70 26.81 -6.26
N VAL A 22 34.10 27.85 -7.00
CA VAL A 22 33.74 29.26 -6.69
C VAL A 22 32.25 29.52 -6.95
N LEU A 23 31.65 28.94 -7.99
CA LEU A 23 30.22 29.05 -8.28
C LEU A 23 29.34 28.35 -7.22
N VAL A 24 29.80 27.23 -6.66
CA VAL A 24 29.10 26.53 -5.57
C VAL A 24 29.17 27.31 -4.26
N ALA A 25 30.30 27.92 -3.94
CA ALA A 25 30.44 28.74 -2.74
C ALA A 25 29.63 30.06 -2.80
N ALA A 26 29.52 30.68 -3.98
CA ALA A 26 28.69 31.87 -4.19
C ALA A 26 27.18 31.55 -4.13
N GLY A 27 26.75 30.42 -4.68
CA GLY A 27 25.35 29.97 -4.63
C GLY A 27 24.85 29.66 -3.21
N VAL A 28 25.71 29.09 -2.36
CA VAL A 28 25.38 28.81 -0.95
C VAL A 28 25.26 30.10 -0.11
N ARG A 29 25.97 31.17 -0.48
CA ARG A 29 25.89 32.47 0.20
C ARG A 29 24.62 33.25 -0.15
N ALA A 30 24.19 33.18 -1.42
CA ALA A 30 22.93 33.80 -1.88
C ALA A 30 21.68 33.14 -1.27
N LEU A 31 21.71 31.82 -1.05
CA LEU A 31 20.62 31.07 -0.40
C LEU A 31 20.44 31.39 1.09
N ARG A 32 21.47 31.93 1.76
CA ARG A 32 21.35 32.36 3.17
C ARG A 32 20.73 33.75 3.33
N THR A 33 20.90 34.64 2.36
CA THR A 33 20.35 36.01 2.42
C THR A 33 18.86 36.07 2.10
N SER A 34 18.31 35.08 1.40
CA SER A 34 16.87 34.99 1.10
C SER A 34 16.04 34.36 2.23
N ALA A 35 16.67 33.79 3.25
CA ALA A 35 15.98 33.14 4.37
C ALA A 35 15.66 34.09 5.54
N VAL A 36 15.99 35.37 5.44
CA VAL A 36 15.71 36.38 6.47
C VAL A 36 15.09 37.61 5.81
N ARG A 37 13.81 37.52 5.44
CA ARG A 37 12.87 38.66 5.34
C ARG A 37 11.47 38.14 5.03
N GLN A 38 10.63 38.10 6.07
CA GLN A 38 9.27 38.63 6.13
C GLN A 38 8.51 37.95 7.28
N ALA A 39 8.50 38.63 8.42
CA ALA A 39 7.43 38.51 9.40
C ALA A 39 7.00 39.95 9.71
N ALA A 40 5.81 40.33 9.27
CA ALA A 40 5.08 41.50 9.74
C ALA A 40 3.61 41.09 9.91
N PRO A 41 2.90 41.57 10.95
CA PRO A 41 1.65 40.97 11.40
C PRO A 41 0.38 41.70 10.90
N GLY A 42 -0.73 40.97 10.90
CA GLY A 42 -2.08 41.50 11.19
C GLY A 42 -3.00 41.79 10.01
N ARG A 43 -3.91 40.85 9.71
CA ARG A 43 -5.30 41.16 9.32
C ARG A 43 -6.21 39.94 9.50
N GLU A 44 -7.35 40.15 10.16
CA GLU A 44 -8.45 39.21 10.37
C GLU A 44 -9.39 39.14 9.14
N PRO A 45 -10.37 38.20 9.09
CA PRO A 45 -10.54 37.26 7.98
C PRO A 45 -11.62 37.68 6.98
N ASP A 46 -11.47 37.21 5.74
CA ASP A 46 -12.57 37.07 4.79
C ASP A 46 -12.44 35.78 3.97
N GLU A 47 -13.61 35.28 3.58
CA GLU A 47 -13.96 33.96 3.07
C GLU A 47 -13.25 33.46 1.80
N ALA A 48 -13.29 32.13 1.64
CA ALA A 48 -13.11 31.36 0.41
C ALA A 48 -11.70 31.27 -0.19
N ALA A 49 -10.74 30.71 0.56
CA ALA A 49 -9.44 30.33 0.00
C ALA A 49 -9.39 28.82 -0.34
N ALA A 50 -9.15 28.55 -1.63
CA ALA A 50 -8.80 27.24 -2.17
C ALA A 50 -7.74 26.52 -1.31
N ALA A 51 -7.85 25.20 -1.19
CA ALA A 51 -6.97 24.37 -0.38
C ALA A 51 -5.48 24.73 -0.61
N PRO A 52 -4.70 25.03 0.45
CA PRO A 52 -3.35 25.53 0.29
C PRO A 52 -2.43 24.44 -0.27
N TRP A 53 -1.71 24.81 -1.34
CA TRP A 53 -0.58 24.06 -1.88
C TRP A 53 0.61 24.18 -0.91
N PRO A 54 1.42 23.11 -0.68
CA PRO A 54 1.40 21.81 -1.36
C PRO A 54 0.31 20.87 -0.84
N PRO A 55 -0.12 19.87 -1.65
CA PRO A 55 -0.99 18.80 -1.18
C PRO A 55 -0.36 18.16 0.06
N GLY A 56 -1.18 17.87 1.06
CA GLY A 56 -0.73 17.25 2.30
C GLY A 56 0.17 16.02 2.03
N PRO A 57 1.15 15.74 2.90
CA PRO A 57 2.10 14.65 2.69
C PRO A 57 1.37 13.32 2.44
N ILE A 58 1.79 12.61 1.39
CA ILE A 58 1.18 11.36 0.88
C ILE A 58 1.06 10.26 1.96
N LEU A 59 1.86 10.33 3.03
CA LEU A 59 1.85 9.38 4.15
C LEU A 59 1.03 9.87 5.35
N GLY A 60 0.29 10.98 5.21
CA GLY A 60 -0.27 11.73 6.32
C GLY A 60 0.78 12.62 7.00
N ARG A 61 0.32 13.52 7.87
CA ARG A 61 1.23 14.30 8.72
C ARG A 61 1.91 13.35 9.73
N PRO A 62 3.25 13.40 9.89
CA PRO A 62 3.95 12.58 10.89
C PRO A 62 3.37 12.80 12.28
N SER A 63 3.13 11.74 13.05
CA SER A 63 2.68 11.89 14.44
C SER A 63 3.79 12.44 15.34
N GLU A 64 3.44 12.97 16.52
CA GLU A 64 4.45 13.47 17.47
C GLU A 64 5.48 12.38 17.87
N ASP A 65 5.04 11.13 18.00
CA ASP A 65 5.92 9.96 18.21
C ASP A 65 6.93 9.74 17.08
N ASP A 66 6.56 10.10 15.84
CA ASP A 66 7.44 9.98 14.67
C ASP A 66 8.48 11.10 14.72
N LEU A 67 8.04 12.34 15.01
CA LEU A 67 8.94 13.48 15.20
C LEU A 67 9.93 13.23 16.34
N ARG A 68 9.49 12.62 17.46
CA ARG A 68 10.35 12.21 18.57
C ARG A 68 11.38 11.16 18.14
N ARG A 69 10.97 10.16 17.32
CA ARG A 69 11.89 9.16 16.75
C ARG A 69 12.95 9.75 15.80
N TYR A 70 12.64 10.87 15.15
CA TYR A 70 13.53 11.55 14.20
C TYR A 70 14.36 12.70 14.80
N ARG A 71 14.12 13.09 16.06
CA ARG A 71 15.05 13.95 16.81
C ARG A 71 16.33 13.17 17.13
N ARG A 72 17.24 13.08 16.17
CA ARG A 72 18.65 12.83 16.43
C ARG A 72 19.34 14.18 16.60
N PRO A 73 20.20 14.38 17.62
CA PRO A 73 21.12 15.51 17.58
C PRO A 73 21.93 15.40 16.29
N ALA A 74 22.09 16.52 15.58
CA ALA A 74 22.81 16.56 14.31
C ALA A 74 24.23 15.96 14.52
N ARG A 75 24.46 14.74 14.03
CA ARG A 75 25.81 14.19 13.93
C ARG A 75 26.48 14.91 12.77
N ILE A 76 27.20 15.99 13.08
CA ILE A 76 28.14 16.60 12.15
C ILE A 76 29.15 15.49 11.79
N PRO A 77 29.24 15.06 10.52
CA PRO A 77 30.20 14.06 10.11
C PRO A 77 31.62 14.53 10.41
N LYS A 78 32.48 13.64 10.94
CA LYS A 78 33.87 13.97 11.31
C LYS A 78 34.70 14.56 10.17
N PHE A 79 34.30 14.35 8.92
CA PHE A 79 34.98 14.94 7.76
C PHE A 79 34.74 16.45 7.63
N ILE A 80 33.61 16.98 8.11
CA ILE A 80 33.33 18.43 8.08
C ILE A 80 34.21 19.16 9.11
N THR A 81 34.34 18.61 10.31
CA THR A 81 35.27 19.13 11.32
C THR A 81 36.75 18.92 10.95
N ALA A 82 37.05 17.92 10.12
CA ALA A 82 38.38 17.76 9.52
C ALA A 82 38.65 18.81 8.42
N LEU A 83 37.65 19.14 7.59
CA LEU A 83 37.77 20.18 6.56
C LEU A 83 37.93 21.58 7.18
N GLU A 84 37.25 21.86 8.30
CA GLU A 84 37.38 23.13 9.02
C GLU A 84 38.75 23.28 9.70
N ARG A 85 39.34 22.19 10.22
CA ARG A 85 40.75 22.20 10.67
C ARG A 85 41.72 22.42 9.51
N ALA A 86 41.51 21.73 8.39
CA ALA A 86 42.34 21.87 7.20
C ALA A 86 42.22 23.27 6.55
N ALA A 87 41.07 23.93 6.69
CA ALA A 87 40.85 25.29 6.21
C ALA A 87 41.36 26.38 7.18
N GLY A 88 41.63 26.03 8.44
CA GLY A 88 42.14 26.94 9.48
C GLY A 88 43.66 26.94 9.62
N GLU A 89 44.37 25.97 9.04
CA GLU A 89 45.83 25.92 9.08
C GLU A 89 46.43 26.79 7.98
N ARG A 90 47.17 27.82 8.40
CA ARG A 90 47.99 28.67 7.53
C ARG A 90 48.88 27.79 6.65
N ARG A 91 48.92 28.13 5.35
CA ARG A 91 49.82 27.58 4.31
C ARG A 91 51.16 27.13 4.90
N ALA A 92 51.34 25.82 5.06
CA ALA A 92 52.64 25.19 5.12
C ALA A 92 53.11 24.90 3.67
N GLU A 93 54.41 25.02 3.43
CA GLU A 93 55.06 24.87 2.12
C GLU A 93 54.68 23.58 1.36
N PRO A 94 54.76 23.59 0.01
CA PRO A 94 54.43 22.42 -0.79
C PRO A 94 55.40 21.26 -0.51
N ALA A 95 54.86 20.13 -0.08
CA ALA A 95 55.61 18.88 0.06
C ALA A 95 56.23 18.44 -1.29
N PRO A 96 57.41 17.78 -1.29
CA PRO A 96 58.10 17.38 -2.50
C PRO A 96 57.29 16.39 -3.33
N GLN A 97 57.29 16.60 -4.65
CA GLN A 97 56.50 15.80 -5.59
C GLN A 97 56.88 14.32 -5.54
N PRO A 98 55.90 13.39 -5.57
CA PRO A 98 56.21 11.96 -5.60
C PRO A 98 56.90 11.59 -6.91
N GLY A 99 57.95 10.77 -6.77
CA GLY A 99 58.83 10.31 -7.85
C GLY A 99 58.10 9.55 -8.96
N PRO A 100 58.76 9.37 -10.12
CA PRO A 100 58.16 8.87 -11.35
C PRO A 100 57.51 7.49 -11.22
N GLU A 101 58.04 6.62 -10.37
CA GLU A 101 57.54 5.25 -10.16
C GLU A 101 56.14 5.21 -9.51
N ARG A 102 55.87 6.13 -8.58
CA ARG A 102 54.58 6.19 -7.87
C ARG A 102 53.43 6.66 -8.77
N ARG A 103 53.75 7.45 -9.79
CA ARG A 103 52.77 7.90 -10.81
C ARG A 103 52.43 6.80 -11.80
N LEU A 104 53.37 5.91 -12.09
CA LEU A 104 53.14 4.75 -12.94
C LEU A 104 52.19 3.77 -12.24
N LEU A 105 52.45 3.45 -10.96
CA LEU A 105 51.60 2.58 -10.14
C LEU A 105 50.16 3.10 -10.01
N MET A 106 49.97 4.40 -9.80
CA MET A 106 48.62 5.00 -9.77
C MET A 106 47.90 4.91 -11.13
N ARG A 107 48.61 5.06 -12.25
CA ARG A 107 48.01 4.95 -13.59
C ARG A 107 47.59 3.51 -13.92
N TRP A 108 48.40 2.53 -13.55
CA TRP A 108 48.06 1.12 -13.72
C TRP A 108 46.93 0.67 -12.79
N GLY A 109 46.86 1.20 -11.56
CA GLY A 109 45.74 0.95 -10.65
C GLY A 109 44.39 1.44 -11.20
N VAL A 110 44.37 2.65 -11.79
CA VAL A 110 43.16 3.20 -12.43
C VAL A 110 42.77 2.40 -13.67
N ALA A 111 43.74 1.96 -14.47
CA ALA A 111 43.48 1.11 -15.64
C ALA A 111 42.90 -0.27 -15.25
N ALA A 112 43.39 -0.88 -14.18
CA ALA A 112 42.88 -2.16 -13.69
C ALA A 112 41.43 -2.06 -13.17
N ILE A 113 41.09 -0.96 -12.48
CA ILE A 113 39.72 -0.70 -12.02
C ILE A 113 38.77 -0.51 -13.21
N ALA A 114 39.20 0.23 -14.24
CA ALA A 114 38.39 0.42 -15.45
C ALA A 114 38.16 -0.90 -16.20
N ALA A 115 39.18 -1.75 -16.32
CA ALA A 115 39.06 -3.06 -16.95
C ALA A 115 38.10 -4.00 -16.18
N GLY A 116 38.18 -4.02 -14.84
CA GLY A 116 37.27 -4.80 -14.01
C GLY A 116 35.80 -4.38 -14.14
N LEU A 117 35.54 -3.08 -14.29
CA LEU A 117 34.20 -2.53 -14.52
C LEU A 117 33.59 -2.99 -15.87
N VAL A 118 34.41 -3.07 -16.92
CA VAL A 118 33.96 -3.54 -18.24
C VAL A 118 33.61 -5.03 -18.20
N VAL A 119 34.44 -5.87 -17.57
CA VAL A 119 34.17 -7.31 -17.42
C VAL A 119 32.90 -7.54 -16.60
N PHE A 120 32.72 -6.82 -15.49
CA PHE A 120 31.53 -6.94 -14.65
C PHE A 120 30.24 -6.58 -15.43
N LEU A 121 30.29 -5.53 -16.25
CA LEU A 121 29.15 -5.12 -17.08
C LEU A 121 28.85 -6.14 -18.18
N ALA A 122 29.86 -6.77 -18.78
CA ALA A 122 29.68 -7.84 -19.76
C ALA A 122 29.00 -9.08 -19.14
N MET A 123 29.44 -9.49 -17.94
CA MET A 123 28.84 -10.62 -17.22
C MET A 123 27.39 -10.33 -16.79
N ALA A 124 27.10 -9.09 -16.36
CA ALA A 124 25.74 -8.69 -15.99
C ALA A 124 24.80 -8.65 -17.21
N PHE A 125 25.30 -8.30 -18.39
CA PHE A 125 24.54 -8.29 -19.63
C PHE A 125 24.13 -9.71 -20.05
N GLU A 126 25.06 -10.69 -20.04
CA GLU A 126 24.75 -12.09 -20.37
C GLU A 126 23.67 -12.70 -19.46
N GLN A 127 23.73 -12.41 -18.16
CA GLN A 127 22.75 -12.89 -17.17
C GLN A 127 21.34 -12.29 -17.36
N SER A 128 21.25 -11.12 -18.02
CA SER A 128 19.98 -10.44 -18.26
C SER A 128 19.30 -10.84 -19.57
N VAL A 129 20.08 -11.26 -20.58
CA VAL A 129 19.56 -11.53 -21.93
C VAL A 129 19.36 -13.03 -22.18
N PHE A 130 20.13 -13.92 -21.53
CA PHE A 130 20.11 -15.35 -21.83
C PHE A 130 19.75 -16.24 -20.64
N ARG A 131 18.75 -15.85 -19.82
CA ARG A 131 18.15 -16.79 -18.88
C ARG A 131 17.21 -17.75 -19.61
N LYS A 132 17.70 -18.97 -19.83
CA LYS A 132 16.95 -20.08 -20.40
C LYS A 132 16.65 -21.11 -19.30
N ASP A 133 15.47 -21.01 -18.70
CA ASP A 133 14.81 -22.11 -17.99
C ASP A 133 13.53 -22.37 -18.82
N SER A 134 13.37 -23.36 -19.70
CA SER A 134 13.69 -24.80 -19.72
C SER A 134 12.81 -25.65 -18.78
N VAL A 135 11.72 -26.18 -19.39
CA VAL A 135 11.03 -27.46 -19.17
C VAL A 135 10.27 -27.61 -17.83
N THR A 136 9.01 -28.04 -17.71
CA THR A 136 8.35 -29.25 -18.23
C THR A 136 6.83 -29.13 -18.14
N LEU A 137 6.15 -29.48 -19.22
CA LEU A 137 4.82 -30.07 -19.22
C LEU A 137 4.97 -31.51 -18.74
N GLU A 138 4.34 -31.88 -17.63
CA GLU A 138 4.05 -33.27 -17.33
C GLU A 138 2.60 -33.37 -16.86
N VAL A 139 1.76 -33.77 -17.82
CA VAL A 139 0.45 -34.36 -17.56
C VAL A 139 0.72 -35.77 -17.07
N ARG A 140 0.32 -36.06 -15.83
CA ARG A 140 0.09 -37.44 -15.39
C ARG A 140 -1.08 -37.48 -14.41
N SER A 141 -2.22 -37.89 -14.94
CA SER A 141 -3.22 -38.61 -14.14
C SER A 141 -2.72 -40.05 -13.94
N PRO A 142 -2.98 -40.65 -12.78
CA PRO A 142 -3.80 -41.85 -12.79
C PRO A 142 -4.81 -41.88 -11.65
N GLY A 143 -6.00 -42.41 -11.95
CA GLY A 143 -7.06 -42.63 -10.99
C GLY A 143 -6.83 -43.81 -10.06
N SER A 144 -7.64 -43.86 -9.01
CA SER A 144 -8.26 -45.07 -8.44
C SER A 144 -9.22 -44.58 -7.35
N GLY A 145 -10.46 -45.07 -7.42
CA GLY A 145 -11.53 -44.66 -6.55
C GLY A 145 -11.38 -45.23 -5.14
N GLU A 146 -11.72 -44.38 -4.17
CA GLU A 146 -12.43 -44.79 -2.97
C GLU A 146 -13.57 -43.78 -2.74
N PRO A 147 -14.80 -44.24 -2.46
CA PRO A 147 -15.93 -43.34 -2.25
C PRO A 147 -15.89 -42.71 -0.85
N LEU A 148 -16.19 -41.42 -0.78
CA LEU A 148 -16.50 -40.71 0.46
C LEU A 148 -17.76 -41.32 1.10
N PRO A 149 -17.82 -41.50 2.42
CA PRO A 149 -19.00 -42.09 3.07
C PRO A 149 -20.14 -41.07 3.14
N GLY A 150 -21.33 -41.47 2.70
CA GLY A 150 -22.58 -40.83 3.11
C GLY A 150 -23.48 -40.23 2.04
N TRP A 151 -23.57 -40.81 0.84
CA TRP A 151 -24.64 -40.48 -0.11
C TRP A 151 -25.60 -41.66 -0.32
N ASP A 152 -26.87 -41.40 0.00
CA ASP A 152 -28.01 -42.29 -0.17
C ASP A 152 -28.38 -42.39 -1.66
N PRO A 153 -28.48 -43.59 -2.26
CA PRO A 153 -28.79 -43.77 -3.68
C PRO A 153 -30.25 -43.46 -4.07
N ALA A 154 -31.11 -42.99 -3.16
CA ALA A 154 -32.52 -42.69 -3.44
C ALA A 154 -32.81 -41.30 -4.06
N CYS A 155 -31.80 -40.46 -4.32
CA CYS A 155 -32.02 -39.12 -4.89
C CYS A 155 -31.80 -39.08 -6.43
N PRO A 156 -32.83 -38.81 -7.24
CA PRO A 156 -32.66 -38.62 -8.68
C PRO A 156 -31.96 -37.28 -8.97
N ILE A 157 -30.88 -37.31 -9.75
CA ILE A 157 -30.21 -36.13 -10.31
C ILE A 157 -30.92 -35.81 -11.64
N PRO A 158 -31.40 -34.58 -11.89
CA PRO A 158 -31.82 -34.20 -13.23
C PRO A 158 -30.59 -34.07 -14.14
N GLU A 159 -30.54 -34.86 -15.21
CA GLU A 159 -29.62 -34.63 -16.32
C GLU A 159 -30.05 -33.35 -17.05
N ASN A 160 -29.06 -32.51 -17.37
CA ASN A 160 -29.14 -31.32 -18.20
C ASN A 160 -29.86 -30.11 -17.58
N GLU A 161 -29.07 -29.17 -17.04
CA GLU A 161 -28.98 -27.82 -17.63
C GLU A 161 -27.77 -27.05 -17.07
N SER A 162 -27.35 -26.09 -17.90
CA SER A 162 -26.11 -25.34 -17.96
C SER A 162 -25.55 -24.71 -16.68
N GLU A 163 -24.22 -24.63 -16.68
CA GLU A 163 -23.35 -23.79 -15.86
C GLU A 163 -23.91 -22.40 -15.55
N GLY A 164 -23.85 -22.02 -14.26
CA GLY A 164 -23.61 -20.62 -13.89
C GLY A 164 -24.63 -19.92 -13.00
N GLU A 165 -24.87 -20.39 -11.77
CA GLU A 165 -25.34 -19.51 -10.71
C GLU A 165 -25.04 -20.10 -9.33
N TRP A 166 -24.22 -19.42 -8.52
CA TRP A 166 -24.01 -19.79 -7.12
C TRP A 166 -25.20 -19.30 -6.29
N GLY A 167 -26.34 -19.96 -6.45
CA GLY A 167 -27.45 -19.91 -5.49
C GLY A 167 -27.29 -21.04 -4.49
N SER A 168 -27.11 -20.72 -3.21
CA SER A 168 -27.15 -21.72 -2.14
C SER A 168 -28.60 -22.13 -1.88
N THR A 169 -29.12 -23.07 -2.67
CA THR A 169 -30.40 -23.72 -2.38
C THR A 169 -30.12 -24.90 -1.45
N ALA A 170 -30.46 -24.76 -0.16
CA ALA A 170 -30.45 -25.88 0.77
C ALA A 170 -31.69 -26.74 0.50
N TYR A 171 -31.50 -27.99 0.09
CA TYR A 171 -32.58 -28.96 -0.04
C TYR A 171 -32.78 -29.66 1.31
N VAL A 172 -33.97 -29.53 1.89
CA VAL A 172 -34.41 -30.32 3.05
C VAL A 172 -35.10 -31.57 2.53
N CYS A 173 -34.54 -32.75 2.82
CA CYS A 173 -35.21 -34.02 2.57
C CYS A 173 -36.27 -34.25 3.67
N SER A 174 -37.55 -34.11 3.35
CA SER A 174 -38.64 -34.47 4.26
C SER A 174 -38.94 -35.96 4.13
N GLY A 175 -38.49 -36.74 5.10
CA GLY A 175 -38.72 -38.18 5.15
C GLY A 175 -38.69 -38.69 6.59
N GLN A 176 -39.53 -38.14 7.45
CA GLN A 176 -39.96 -38.77 8.69
C GLN A 176 -41.30 -38.17 9.10
N GLU A 177 -42.37 -38.91 8.79
CA GLU A 177 -43.67 -38.75 9.44
C GLU A 177 -43.52 -39.12 10.93
N ASP A 178 -44.43 -38.58 11.75
CA ASP A 178 -44.56 -38.71 13.21
C ASP A 178 -44.01 -37.56 14.06
N PHE A 179 -44.71 -36.42 14.03
CA PHE A 179 -44.89 -35.61 15.24
C PHE A 179 -46.32 -35.07 15.34
N VAL A 180 -46.99 -35.43 16.43
CA VAL A 180 -48.38 -35.09 16.77
C VAL A 180 -48.53 -33.58 16.88
N ALA A 181 -49.44 -33.01 16.08
CA ALA A 181 -49.78 -31.60 16.08
C ALA A 181 -50.51 -31.20 17.38
N GLY A 182 -49.77 -30.62 18.33
CA GLY A 182 -50.34 -29.69 19.30
C GLY A 182 -50.56 -28.34 18.61
N VAL A 183 -51.81 -28.00 18.33
CA VAL A 183 -52.19 -26.67 17.80
C VAL A 183 -51.88 -25.62 18.86
N VAL A 184 -50.70 -25.02 18.77
CA VAL A 184 -50.44 -23.70 19.34
C VAL A 184 -50.90 -22.71 18.29
N THR A 185 -52.00 -22.01 18.56
CA THR A 185 -52.41 -20.85 17.77
C THR A 185 -51.25 -19.86 17.75
N SER A 186 -50.59 -19.73 16.59
CA SER A 186 -49.55 -18.73 16.35
C SER A 186 -50.10 -17.36 16.75
N PRO A 187 -49.37 -16.54 17.54
CA PRO A 187 -49.72 -15.15 17.65
C PRO A 187 -49.70 -14.55 16.24
N GLU A 188 -50.73 -13.75 15.98
CA GLU A 188 -50.97 -13.04 14.73
C GLU A 188 -49.66 -12.47 14.20
N ARG A 189 -49.25 -12.93 13.01
CA ARG A 189 -48.10 -12.39 12.29
C ARG A 189 -48.41 -10.92 12.08
N ILE A 190 -47.78 -10.05 12.86
CA ILE A 190 -47.70 -8.63 12.52
C ILE A 190 -47.01 -8.60 11.16
N GLU A 191 -47.78 -8.35 10.10
CA GLU A 191 -47.22 -8.04 8.79
C GLU A 191 -46.42 -6.77 8.97
N GLU A 192 -45.11 -6.93 9.13
CA GLU A 192 -44.17 -5.84 8.98
C GLU A 192 -44.46 -5.24 7.60
N PRO A 193 -44.88 -3.96 7.51
CA PRO A 193 -45.26 -3.37 6.24
C PRO A 193 -44.09 -3.56 5.28
N ALA A 194 -44.39 -4.12 4.10
CA ALA A 194 -43.38 -4.33 3.07
C ALA A 194 -42.56 -3.05 2.92
N PRO A 195 -41.22 -3.11 2.91
CA PRO A 195 -40.41 -1.92 2.79
C PRO A 195 -40.88 -1.16 1.56
N VAL A 196 -41.29 0.10 1.75
CA VAL A 196 -41.66 0.99 0.66
C VAL A 196 -40.50 0.93 -0.35
N PRO A 197 -40.73 0.56 -1.62
CA PRO A 197 -39.65 0.53 -2.59
C PRO A 197 -39.08 1.95 -2.66
N ALA A 198 -37.85 2.13 -2.16
CA ALA A 198 -37.13 3.35 -2.42
C ALA A 198 -36.93 3.41 -3.93
N ASP A 199 -37.33 4.52 -4.56
CA ASP A 199 -37.15 4.66 -6.00
C ASP A 199 -35.65 4.54 -6.33
N PRO A 200 -35.27 3.70 -7.32
CA PRO A 200 -33.88 3.56 -7.73
C PRO A 200 -33.35 4.91 -8.19
N MET A 201 -32.06 5.16 -7.94
CA MET A 201 -31.42 6.40 -8.36
C MET A 201 -31.50 6.57 -9.87
N THR A 202 -31.73 7.81 -10.32
CA THR A 202 -31.50 8.16 -11.73
C THR A 202 -30.03 7.94 -12.09
N THR A 203 -29.74 7.69 -13.37
CA THR A 203 -28.35 7.48 -13.83
C THR A 203 -27.43 8.64 -13.47
N ASP A 204 -27.92 9.89 -13.51
CA ASP A 204 -27.13 11.07 -13.16
C ASP A 204 -26.84 11.13 -11.66
N ALA A 205 -27.81 10.80 -10.81
CA ALA A 205 -27.61 10.71 -9.37
C ALA A 205 -26.61 9.57 -9.03
N ALA A 206 -26.74 8.41 -9.68
CA ALA A 206 -25.82 7.29 -9.51
C ALA A 206 -24.38 7.64 -9.96
N ARG A 207 -24.24 8.44 -11.03
CA ARG A 207 -22.94 8.99 -11.47
C ARG A 207 -22.38 9.99 -10.48
N ALA A 208 -23.21 10.88 -9.93
CA ALA A 208 -22.80 11.85 -8.90
C ALA A 208 -22.33 11.15 -7.61
N ALA A 209 -22.95 10.02 -7.25
CA ALA A 209 -22.52 9.14 -6.17
C ALA A 209 -21.25 8.32 -6.48
N GLY A 210 -20.70 8.45 -7.69
CA GLY A 210 -19.51 7.75 -8.15
C GLY A 210 -19.71 6.25 -8.38
N CYS A 211 -20.94 5.78 -8.50
CA CYS A 211 -21.26 4.35 -8.67
C CYS A 211 -21.46 3.92 -10.13
N VAL A 212 -21.44 4.88 -11.06
CA VAL A 212 -21.41 4.65 -12.51
C VAL A 212 -20.07 5.16 -13.04
N PRO A 213 -19.03 4.32 -13.09
CA PRO A 213 -17.72 4.73 -13.53
C PRO A 213 -17.69 4.93 -15.05
N PRO A 214 -16.88 5.86 -15.58
CA PRO A 214 -16.71 6.02 -17.01
C PRO A 214 -16.00 4.79 -17.60
N ASP A 215 -16.38 4.38 -18.80
CA ASP A 215 -15.65 3.34 -19.52
C ASP A 215 -14.23 3.81 -19.82
N THR A 216 -13.25 3.18 -19.17
CA THR A 216 -11.84 3.58 -19.21
C THR A 216 -10.97 2.34 -19.34
N ALA A 217 -10.00 2.36 -20.25
CA ALA A 217 -9.05 1.27 -20.38
C ALA A 217 -8.20 1.10 -19.10
N PRO A 218 -7.90 -0.14 -18.67
CA PRO A 218 -7.00 -0.40 -17.55
C PRO A 218 -5.59 0.14 -17.79
N VAL A 219 -5.14 1.08 -16.95
CA VAL A 219 -3.78 1.65 -17.02
C VAL A 219 -2.91 1.16 -15.86
N VAL A 220 -1.83 0.44 -16.19
CA VAL A 220 -0.83 0.07 -15.19
C VAL A 220 0.04 1.28 -14.85
N ARG A 221 0.07 1.63 -13.57
CA ARG A 221 0.91 2.73 -13.06
C ARG A 221 1.92 2.26 -12.02
N PRO A 222 3.15 2.81 -12.00
CA PRO A 222 4.13 2.54 -10.97
C PRO A 222 3.74 3.21 -9.66
N VAL A 223 4.21 2.66 -8.53
CA VAL A 223 4.16 3.33 -7.22
C VAL A 223 5.49 4.03 -6.96
N LYS A 224 5.45 5.24 -6.40
CA LYS A 224 6.67 5.99 -6.07
C LYS A 224 7.60 5.18 -5.15
N PRO A 225 8.92 5.12 -5.42
CA PRO A 225 9.84 4.26 -4.67
C PRO A 225 9.88 4.51 -3.16
N ASN A 226 9.68 5.76 -2.72
CA ASN A 226 9.63 6.11 -1.30
C ASN A 226 8.40 5.50 -0.60
N VAL A 227 7.24 5.49 -1.25
CA VAL A 227 6.00 4.87 -0.72
C VAL A 227 6.19 3.35 -0.63
N THR A 228 6.71 2.73 -1.69
CA THR A 228 7.00 1.29 -1.70
C THR A 228 7.94 0.89 -0.56
N ARG A 229 9.02 1.65 -0.33
CA ARG A 229 9.95 1.40 0.80
C ARG A 229 9.28 1.56 2.16
N ALA A 230 8.44 2.58 2.34
CA ALA A 230 7.74 2.83 3.60
C ALA A 230 6.78 1.68 3.94
N VAL A 231 5.95 1.26 2.97
CA VAL A 231 5.02 0.13 3.11
C VAL A 231 5.77 -1.19 3.34
N THR A 232 6.81 -1.46 2.54
CA THR A 232 7.63 -2.68 2.70
C THR A 232 8.29 -2.76 4.08
N ARG A 233 8.72 -1.63 4.64
CA ARG A 233 9.29 -1.60 5.99
C ARG A 233 8.28 -2.06 7.05
N GLN A 234 7.01 -1.63 6.95
CA GLN A 234 6.00 -2.06 7.93
C GLN A 234 5.63 -3.52 7.75
N TRP A 235 5.45 -3.97 6.50
CA TRP A 235 5.16 -5.37 6.22
C TRP A 235 6.25 -6.32 6.71
N ARG A 236 7.53 -6.00 6.53
CA ARG A 236 8.62 -6.83 7.09
C ARG A 236 8.50 -7.01 8.59
N ARG A 237 8.10 -5.95 9.33
CA ARG A 237 7.89 -6.02 10.78
C ARG A 237 6.71 -6.93 11.12
N ILE A 238 5.62 -6.81 10.38
CA ILE A 238 4.41 -7.63 10.55
C ILE A 238 4.74 -9.08 10.25
N GLU A 239 5.33 -9.40 9.09
CA GLU A 239 5.71 -10.75 8.69
C GLU A 239 6.66 -11.40 9.69
N THR A 240 7.70 -10.69 10.15
CA THR A 240 8.62 -11.21 11.16
C THR A 240 7.88 -11.55 12.46
N TRP A 241 6.97 -10.68 12.89
CA TRP A 241 6.19 -10.93 14.10
C TRP A 241 5.21 -12.10 13.93
N LEU A 242 4.47 -12.15 12.81
CA LEU A 242 3.51 -13.21 12.53
C LEU A 242 4.19 -14.57 12.44
N ARG A 243 5.35 -14.70 11.78
CA ARG A 243 6.09 -15.97 11.74
C ARG A 243 6.45 -16.51 13.13
N ALA A 244 6.76 -15.61 14.07
CA ALA A 244 7.20 -15.98 15.40
C ALA A 244 6.03 -16.22 16.38
N ASN A 245 4.92 -15.51 16.22
CA ASN A 245 3.84 -15.50 17.21
C ASN A 245 2.52 -16.05 16.66
N ALA A 246 2.20 -15.80 15.39
CA ALA A 246 0.95 -16.22 14.77
C ALA A 246 1.20 -16.89 13.40
N PRO A 247 1.85 -18.07 13.37
CA PRO A 247 2.26 -18.73 12.13
C PRO A 247 1.06 -19.14 11.26
N ASP A 248 -0.10 -19.40 11.84
CA ASP A 248 -1.30 -19.77 11.09
C ASP A 248 -1.85 -18.56 10.34
N THR A 249 -1.91 -17.41 11.01
CA THR A 249 -2.21 -16.15 10.34
C THR A 249 -1.17 -15.79 9.28
N TYR A 250 0.12 -16.03 9.54
CA TYR A 250 1.16 -15.80 8.53
C TYR A 250 0.91 -16.60 7.24
N ARG A 251 0.48 -17.87 7.36
CA ARG A 251 0.17 -18.74 6.21
C ARG A 251 -1.01 -18.24 5.37
N THR A 252 -1.90 -17.43 5.95
CA THR A 252 -3.04 -16.85 5.21
C THR A 252 -2.65 -15.74 4.25
N LEU A 253 -1.46 -15.12 4.39
CA LEU A 253 -1.04 -14.01 3.54
C LEU A 253 -0.93 -14.46 2.08
N LYS A 254 -1.76 -13.86 1.20
CA LYS A 254 -1.74 -14.18 -0.22
C LYS A 254 -0.46 -13.67 -0.89
N ARG A 255 -0.11 -14.29 -2.01
CA ARG A 255 0.98 -13.85 -2.89
C ARG A 255 0.73 -12.43 -3.41
N PRO A 256 1.77 -11.71 -3.87
CA PRO A 256 1.64 -10.42 -4.55
C PRO A 256 0.54 -10.38 -5.61
N ALA A 257 -0.23 -9.28 -5.65
CA ALA A 257 -1.15 -9.03 -6.75
C ALA A 257 -0.40 -8.69 -8.04
N LYS A 258 -0.96 -9.08 -9.19
CA LYS A 258 -0.45 -8.62 -10.49
C LYS A 258 -0.85 -7.16 -10.71
N ALA A 259 0.09 -6.33 -11.16
CA ALA A 259 -0.17 -4.90 -11.42
C ALA A 259 -1.31 -4.67 -12.43
N ARG A 260 -1.46 -5.57 -13.43
CA ARG A 260 -2.56 -5.55 -14.40
C ARG A 260 -3.92 -5.82 -13.74
N THR A 261 -3.99 -6.74 -12.77
CA THR A 261 -5.24 -7.00 -12.02
C THR A 261 -5.67 -5.77 -11.24
N ILE A 262 -4.73 -5.05 -10.64
CA ILE A 262 -5.02 -3.79 -9.94
C ILE A 262 -5.55 -2.74 -10.94
N ALA A 263 -4.90 -2.58 -12.09
CA ALA A 263 -5.34 -1.64 -13.12
C ALA A 263 -6.76 -1.96 -13.64
N ILE A 264 -7.10 -3.24 -13.80
CA ILE A 264 -8.46 -3.66 -14.20
C ILE A 264 -9.48 -3.28 -13.12
N ALA A 265 -9.17 -3.52 -11.84
CA ALA A 265 -10.05 -3.14 -10.76
C ALA A 265 -10.22 -1.61 -10.67
N GLU A 266 -9.15 -0.83 -10.80
CA GLU A 266 -9.20 0.64 -10.83
C GLU A 266 -10.09 1.17 -11.96
N ALA A 267 -9.97 0.58 -13.17
CA ALA A 267 -10.83 0.92 -14.30
C ALA A 267 -12.31 0.55 -14.03
N GLN A 268 -12.56 -0.66 -13.51
CA GLN A 268 -13.91 -1.15 -13.23
C GLN A 268 -14.62 -0.40 -12.10
N MET A 269 -13.88 0.20 -11.17
CA MET A 269 -14.44 1.03 -10.09
C MET A 269 -14.44 2.53 -10.44
N GLY A 270 -13.78 2.94 -11.53
CA GLY A 270 -13.60 4.36 -11.87
C GLY A 270 -12.79 5.17 -10.85
N VAL A 271 -12.05 4.51 -9.95
CA VAL A 271 -11.26 5.15 -8.89
C VAL A 271 -9.85 4.61 -8.84
N ARG A 272 -8.91 5.47 -8.47
CA ARG A 272 -7.53 5.06 -8.20
C ARG A 272 -7.42 4.53 -6.78
N ILE A 273 -6.81 3.37 -6.63
CA ILE A 273 -6.44 2.84 -5.31
C ILE A 273 -5.29 3.70 -4.77
N PRO A 274 -5.34 4.24 -3.55
CA PRO A 274 -4.23 5.03 -3.00
C PRO A 274 -2.87 4.30 -3.10
N ASP A 275 -1.79 5.05 -3.36
CA ASP A 275 -0.45 4.50 -3.68
C ASP A 275 0.09 3.55 -2.62
N ASP A 276 -0.20 3.82 -1.35
CA ASP A 276 0.19 3.00 -0.21
C ASP A 276 -0.57 1.67 -0.14
N LEU A 277 -1.89 1.68 -0.35
CA LEU A 277 -2.68 0.46 -0.49
C LEU A 277 -2.26 -0.33 -1.74
N ARG A 278 -1.99 0.34 -2.87
CA ARG A 278 -1.46 -0.30 -4.08
C ARG A 278 -0.11 -0.98 -3.82
N ALA A 279 0.82 -0.30 -3.15
CA ALA A 279 2.10 -0.90 -2.76
C ALA A 279 1.91 -2.11 -1.83
N SER A 280 0.91 -2.07 -0.97
CA SER A 280 0.56 -3.18 -0.08
C SER A 280 0.03 -4.39 -0.86
N LEU A 281 -0.90 -4.18 -1.79
CA LEU A 281 -1.47 -5.22 -2.65
C LEU A 281 -0.42 -5.87 -3.56
N LEU A 282 0.55 -5.07 -4.05
CA LEU A 282 1.72 -5.56 -4.79
C LEU A 282 2.68 -6.38 -3.93
N ARG A 283 2.47 -6.45 -2.61
CA ARG A 283 3.24 -7.32 -1.70
C ARG A 283 2.41 -8.50 -1.22
N HIS A 284 1.19 -8.25 -0.75
CA HIS A 284 0.23 -9.26 -0.33
C HIS A 284 -1.14 -8.91 -0.89
N ASN A 285 -1.70 -9.79 -1.71
CA ASN A 285 -3.03 -9.61 -2.29
C ASN A 285 -4.14 -9.96 -1.28
N GLY A 286 -4.10 -9.35 -0.09
CA GLY A 286 -4.97 -9.68 1.04
C GLY A 286 -4.58 -10.97 1.76
N ALA A 287 -5.53 -11.53 2.50
CA ALA A 287 -5.40 -12.80 3.20
C ALA A 287 -6.46 -13.81 2.72
N ALA A 288 -6.19 -15.10 2.88
CA ALA A 288 -7.09 -16.20 2.55
C ALA A 288 -7.70 -16.81 3.82
N GLY A 289 -8.93 -17.32 3.71
CA GLY A 289 -9.70 -17.82 4.86
C GLY A 289 -10.44 -16.71 5.60
N ARG A 290 -11.42 -17.08 6.45
CA ARG A 290 -12.14 -16.13 7.32
C ARG A 290 -11.62 -16.20 8.75
N ALA A 291 -11.58 -17.39 9.34
CA ALA A 291 -11.05 -17.56 10.70
C ALA A 291 -9.52 -17.47 10.72
N GLY A 292 -8.97 -16.58 11.56
CA GLY A 292 -7.52 -16.40 11.74
C GLY A 292 -6.78 -15.76 10.56
N ALA A 293 -7.50 -15.30 9.53
CA ALA A 293 -6.91 -14.61 8.40
C ALA A 293 -6.34 -13.25 8.82
N PHE A 294 -5.23 -12.85 8.21
CA PHE A 294 -4.62 -11.57 8.55
C PHE A 294 -5.59 -10.43 8.24
N GLY A 295 -5.78 -9.56 9.23
CA GLY A 295 -6.70 -8.44 9.16
C GLY A 295 -6.27 -7.27 10.03
N TYR A 296 -6.98 -6.16 9.88
CA TYR A 296 -6.78 -4.94 10.64
C TYR A 296 -8.00 -4.74 11.55
N LEU A 297 -7.79 -4.68 12.87
CA LEU A 297 -8.86 -4.33 13.82
C LEU A 297 -10.11 -5.23 13.67
N GLY A 298 -9.92 -6.52 13.43
CA GLY A 298 -10.99 -7.49 13.19
C GLY A 298 -11.51 -7.57 11.75
N ALA A 299 -11.08 -6.67 10.85
CA ALA A 299 -11.43 -6.73 9.42
C ALA A 299 -10.39 -7.52 8.62
N THR A 300 -10.81 -8.61 7.97
CA THR A 300 -9.95 -9.45 7.12
C THR A 300 -9.42 -8.65 5.92
N ALA A 301 -8.11 -8.71 5.67
CA ALA A 301 -7.49 -7.96 4.58
C ALA A 301 -7.93 -8.50 3.21
N MET A 302 -8.52 -7.63 2.39
CA MET A 302 -9.01 -7.98 1.06
C MET A 302 -7.92 -7.90 -0.02
N GLY A 303 -7.99 -8.82 -0.96
CA GLY A 303 -7.28 -8.77 -2.23
C GLY A 303 -8.06 -8.01 -3.30
N VAL A 304 -7.40 -7.74 -4.42
CA VAL A 304 -7.90 -6.83 -5.48
C VAL A 304 -9.29 -7.20 -6.01
N ARG A 305 -9.59 -8.50 -6.17
CA ARG A 305 -10.91 -8.95 -6.65
C ARG A 305 -11.98 -8.70 -5.59
N GLU A 306 -11.71 -9.06 -4.35
CA GLU A 306 -12.62 -8.85 -3.21
C GLU A 306 -12.91 -7.35 -3.01
N ILE A 307 -11.91 -6.48 -3.17
CA ILE A 307 -12.07 -5.02 -3.17
C ILE A 307 -13.08 -4.57 -4.23
N ARG A 308 -12.87 -4.98 -5.49
CA ARG A 308 -13.74 -4.62 -6.60
C ARG A 308 -15.15 -5.17 -6.44
N ASP A 309 -15.27 -6.42 -6.03
CA ASP A 309 -16.56 -7.11 -5.95
C ASP A 309 -17.41 -6.52 -4.80
N ASN A 310 -16.80 -6.24 -3.64
CA ASN A 310 -17.46 -5.46 -2.59
C ASN A 310 -17.88 -4.07 -3.09
N TRP A 311 -16.99 -3.37 -3.80
CA TRP A 311 -17.32 -2.05 -4.34
C TRP A 311 -18.56 -2.10 -5.26
N ARG A 312 -18.65 -3.11 -6.13
CA ARG A 312 -19.78 -3.30 -7.05
C ARG A 312 -21.08 -3.59 -6.30
N VAL A 313 -21.04 -4.51 -5.32
CA VAL A 313 -22.21 -4.82 -4.50
C VAL A 313 -22.71 -3.58 -3.77
N LYS A 314 -21.81 -2.83 -3.13
CA LYS A 314 -22.19 -1.63 -2.37
C LYS A 314 -22.73 -0.54 -3.29
N CYS A 315 -22.15 -0.35 -4.47
CA CYS A 315 -22.72 0.57 -5.46
C CYS A 315 -24.07 0.11 -6.01
N GLY A 316 -24.25 -1.19 -6.26
CA GLY A 316 -25.54 -1.75 -6.68
C GLY A 316 -26.65 -1.47 -5.67
N VAL A 317 -26.39 -1.76 -4.39
CA VAL A 317 -27.34 -1.49 -3.30
C VAL A 317 -27.58 0.01 -3.15
N ALA A 318 -26.53 0.83 -3.17
CA ALA A 318 -26.69 2.28 -2.99
C ALA A 318 -27.51 2.92 -4.12
N VAL A 319 -27.39 2.41 -5.35
CA VAL A 319 -28.20 2.80 -6.50
C VAL A 319 -29.62 2.30 -6.39
N SER A 320 -29.84 1.06 -5.97
CA SER A 320 -31.19 0.49 -5.89
C SER A 320 -32.02 1.07 -4.75
N THR A 321 -31.40 1.54 -3.66
CA THR A 321 -32.12 2.06 -2.49
C THR A 321 -32.12 3.60 -2.40
N GLY A 322 -31.59 4.32 -3.39
CA GLY A 322 -31.52 5.79 -3.34
C GLY A 322 -30.59 6.35 -2.25
N ALA A 323 -29.76 5.51 -1.61
CA ALA A 323 -29.08 5.85 -0.36
C ALA A 323 -27.63 6.35 -0.54
N ALA A 324 -27.14 6.43 -1.78
CA ALA A 324 -25.82 6.96 -2.10
C ALA A 324 -25.83 8.49 -2.01
N THR A 325 -25.42 9.03 -0.87
CA THR A 325 -25.27 10.48 -0.67
C THR A 325 -23.81 10.90 -0.80
N GLY A 326 -23.52 12.19 -0.67
CA GLY A 326 -22.22 12.79 -0.97
C GLY A 326 -21.00 12.11 -0.29
N PRO A 327 -19.77 12.47 -0.68
CA PRO A 327 -18.48 11.83 -0.30
C PRO A 327 -18.28 11.28 1.12
N ARG A 328 -18.96 11.88 2.09
CA ARG A 328 -18.83 11.68 3.53
C ARG A 328 -20.20 11.59 4.22
N ALA A 329 -21.26 11.44 3.44
CA ALA A 329 -22.63 11.32 3.91
C ALA A 329 -23.18 9.93 3.57
N GLY A 330 -24.21 9.50 4.31
CA GLY A 330 -24.82 8.18 4.13
C GLY A 330 -23.89 7.04 4.53
N TRP A 331 -24.08 5.88 3.92
CA TRP A 331 -23.33 4.66 4.23
C TRP A 331 -22.36 4.23 3.13
N TRP A 332 -22.46 4.80 1.92
CA TRP A 332 -21.57 4.48 0.81
C TRP A 332 -21.45 5.60 -0.22
N HIS A 333 -20.28 5.67 -0.85
CA HIS A 333 -20.01 6.44 -2.06
C HIS A 333 -18.99 5.70 -2.90
N GLY A 334 -19.14 5.68 -4.22
CA GLY A 334 -18.23 4.97 -5.13
C GLY A 334 -16.78 5.50 -5.17
N ARG A 335 -16.46 6.59 -4.46
CA ARG A 335 -15.07 7.07 -4.28
C ARG A 335 -14.28 6.24 -3.25
N LEU A 336 -14.98 5.49 -2.43
CA LEU A 336 -14.42 4.72 -1.34
C LEU A 336 -13.88 3.40 -1.88
N VAL A 337 -12.65 3.08 -1.50
CA VAL A 337 -11.99 1.83 -1.87
C VAL A 337 -12.00 0.92 -0.64
N PRO A 338 -12.80 -0.15 -0.62
CA PRO A 338 -12.79 -1.08 0.49
C PRO A 338 -11.47 -1.85 0.51
N PHE A 339 -10.96 -2.22 1.69
CA PHE A 339 -9.73 -3.01 1.82
C PHE A 339 -9.71 -3.97 3.02
N GLY A 340 -10.65 -3.84 3.96
CA GLY A 340 -10.87 -4.81 5.03
C GLY A 340 -12.35 -5.15 5.17
N ASP A 341 -12.67 -6.40 5.49
CA ASP A 341 -14.04 -6.90 5.67
C ASP A 341 -14.23 -7.48 7.08
N HIS A 342 -15.18 -6.93 7.84
CA HIS A 342 -15.53 -7.41 9.18
C HIS A 342 -16.39 -8.69 9.14
N GLY A 343 -16.89 -9.09 7.97
CA GLY A 343 -17.70 -10.29 7.76
C GLY A 343 -19.17 -10.14 8.15
N ASN A 344 -19.58 -8.97 8.65
CA ASN A 344 -20.95 -8.60 9.04
C ASN A 344 -21.52 -7.47 8.15
N GLY A 345 -20.94 -7.26 6.96
CA GLY A 345 -21.34 -6.20 6.04
C GLY A 345 -20.67 -4.84 6.29
N GLY A 346 -19.97 -4.67 7.43
CA GLY A 346 -19.09 -3.53 7.69
C GLY A 346 -17.73 -3.67 7.00
N LEU A 347 -17.21 -2.57 6.46
CA LEU A 347 -15.97 -2.54 5.69
C LEU A 347 -15.01 -1.46 6.22
N LEU A 348 -13.72 -1.79 6.28
CA LEU A 348 -12.67 -0.77 6.28
C LEU A 348 -12.49 -0.23 4.86
N VAL A 349 -12.53 1.09 4.73
CA VAL A 349 -12.46 1.81 3.45
C VAL A 349 -11.39 2.88 3.48
N THR A 350 -10.80 3.18 2.32
CA THR A 350 -9.95 4.35 2.12
C THR A 350 -10.55 5.29 1.08
N ASP A 351 -10.49 6.59 1.33
CA ASP A 351 -10.95 7.61 0.38
C ASP A 351 -9.95 7.75 -0.78
N SER A 352 -10.37 7.47 -2.02
CA SER A 352 -9.47 7.54 -3.18
C SER A 352 -8.87 8.93 -3.44
N LYS A 353 -9.50 10.01 -2.96
CA LYS A 353 -8.99 11.39 -3.13
C LYS A 353 -7.98 11.79 -2.04
N GLY A 354 -8.22 11.34 -0.81
CA GLY A 354 -7.47 11.81 0.37
C GLY A 354 -6.62 10.75 1.08
N GLY A 355 -6.83 9.47 0.78
CA GLY A 355 -6.18 8.33 1.44
C GLY A 355 -6.66 8.05 2.86
N ALA A 356 -7.47 8.93 3.47
CA ALA A 356 -8.02 8.74 4.80
C ALA A 356 -8.74 7.40 4.90
N VAL A 357 -8.51 6.69 5.99
CA VAL A 357 -9.14 5.41 6.31
C VAL A 357 -10.32 5.66 7.24
N GLY A 358 -11.43 4.99 6.96
CA GLY A 358 -12.62 5.00 7.78
C GLY A 358 -13.35 3.65 7.71
N GLU A 359 -14.56 3.65 8.24
CA GLU A 359 -15.48 2.52 8.21
C GLU A 359 -16.72 2.86 7.39
N ALA A 360 -17.22 1.90 6.64
CA ALA A 360 -18.48 1.96 5.93
C ALA A 360 -19.38 0.82 6.43
N ASN A 361 -20.55 1.17 6.94
CA ASN A 361 -21.53 0.21 7.45
C ASN A 361 -22.94 0.70 7.09
N HIS A 362 -23.79 -0.22 6.63
CA HIS A 362 -25.13 0.10 6.12
C HIS A 362 -26.11 0.62 7.20
N GLU A 363 -25.92 0.25 8.46
CA GLU A 363 -26.75 0.67 9.61
C GLU A 363 -26.22 1.96 10.25
N THR A 364 -24.89 2.04 10.42
CA THR A 364 -24.25 3.13 11.19
C THR A 364 -23.63 4.23 10.33
N GLY A 365 -23.64 4.05 9.00
CA GLY A 365 -23.15 5.02 8.03
C GLY A 365 -21.63 5.01 7.84
N LEU A 366 -21.14 6.07 7.18
CA LEU A 366 -19.72 6.32 6.97
C LEU A 366 -19.09 7.00 8.18
N ARG A 367 -18.00 6.43 8.69
CA ARG A 367 -17.25 6.98 9.83
C ARG A 367 -15.81 7.31 9.41
N PHE A 368 -15.57 8.61 9.23
CA PHE A 368 -14.24 9.21 9.08
C PHE A 368 -14.08 10.26 10.18
N GLY A 369 -13.49 9.89 11.33
CA GLY A 369 -13.49 10.76 12.51
C GLY A 369 -12.50 10.33 13.59
N GLN A 370 -12.87 10.46 14.88
CA GLN A 370 -12.00 10.03 15.98
C GLN A 370 -11.56 8.57 15.79
N GLY A 371 -10.25 8.33 15.74
CA GLY A 371 -9.66 7.01 15.43
C GLY A 371 -9.41 6.72 13.95
N ALA A 372 -9.85 7.57 13.02
CA ALA A 372 -9.55 7.42 11.59
C ALA A 372 -8.06 7.62 11.30
N PHE A 373 -7.50 6.79 10.43
CA PHE A 373 -6.10 6.92 10.01
C PHE A 373 -5.99 7.87 8.82
N PRO A 374 -4.96 8.72 8.74
CA PRO A 374 -4.80 9.65 7.62
C PRO A 374 -4.42 8.95 6.31
N SER A 375 -3.99 7.69 6.37
CA SER A 375 -3.59 6.88 5.21
C SER A 375 -3.63 5.39 5.56
N TYR A 376 -3.70 4.53 4.55
CA TYR A 376 -3.56 3.09 4.75
C TYR A 376 -2.18 2.76 5.33
N HIS A 377 -1.13 3.46 4.91
CA HIS A 377 0.21 3.33 5.51
C HIS A 377 0.22 3.67 7.01
N ALA A 378 -0.52 4.69 7.45
CA ALA A 378 -0.62 5.03 8.86
C ALA A 378 -1.30 3.93 9.68
N LEU A 379 -2.37 3.33 9.15
CA LEU A 379 -2.97 2.13 9.74
C LEU A 379 -1.95 0.98 9.81
N LEU A 380 -1.31 0.65 8.68
CA LEU A 380 -0.32 -0.43 8.60
C LEU A 380 0.83 -0.26 9.59
N LYS A 381 1.32 0.99 9.74
CA LYS A 381 2.35 1.33 10.73
C LYS A 381 1.85 1.14 12.16
N ARG A 382 0.62 1.58 12.47
CA ARG A 382 0.02 1.42 13.80
C ARG A 382 -0.21 -0.05 14.13
N THR A 383 -0.66 -0.85 13.17
CA THR A 383 -0.70 -2.32 13.30
C THR A 383 0.69 -2.89 13.62
N ALA A 384 1.72 -2.53 12.85
CA ALA A 384 3.08 -3.01 13.09
C ALA A 384 3.69 -2.55 14.43
N ASP A 385 3.29 -1.38 14.93
CA ASP A 385 3.67 -0.86 16.26
C ASP A 385 2.92 -1.64 17.37
N ALA A 386 1.63 -1.93 17.18
CA ALA A 386 0.78 -2.67 18.12
C ALA A 386 1.22 -4.12 18.29
N LEU A 387 1.41 -4.87 17.20
CA LEU A 387 1.88 -6.26 17.25
C LEU A 387 3.18 -6.39 18.07
N ARG A 388 4.11 -5.45 17.90
CA ARG A 388 5.40 -5.47 18.62
C ARG A 388 5.32 -5.05 20.08
N SER A 389 4.35 -4.21 20.45
CA SER A 389 4.28 -3.61 21.78
C SER A 389 3.15 -4.18 22.65
N GLY A 390 2.24 -4.95 22.07
CA GLY A 390 1.00 -5.40 22.73
C GLY A 390 0.05 -4.25 23.07
N ARG A 391 0.27 -3.04 22.53
CA ARG A 391 -0.60 -1.87 22.78
C ARG A 391 -1.78 -1.86 21.83
N PRO A 392 -2.94 -1.33 22.24
CA PRO A 392 -4.13 -1.34 21.41
C PRO A 392 -4.05 -0.32 20.27
N VAL A 393 -4.82 -0.56 19.22
CA VAL A 393 -5.12 0.38 18.15
C VAL A 393 -6.61 0.64 18.17
N ASN A 394 -7.04 1.87 18.43
CA ASN A 394 -8.45 2.24 18.60
C ASN A 394 -9.20 1.31 19.58
N GLY A 395 -8.56 0.97 20.72
CA GLY A 395 -9.14 0.09 21.73
C GLY A 395 -9.02 -1.42 21.44
N MET A 396 -8.55 -1.81 20.26
CA MET A 396 -8.37 -3.22 19.88
C MET A 396 -6.94 -3.69 20.14
N TYR A 397 -6.78 -4.72 20.97
CA TYR A 397 -5.53 -5.38 21.29
C TYR A 397 -5.25 -6.52 20.31
N PRO A 398 -4.00 -6.66 19.84
CA PRO A 398 -3.59 -7.88 19.15
C PRO A 398 -3.42 -9.01 20.18
N VAL A 399 -4.22 -10.06 20.04
CA VAL A 399 -4.17 -11.27 20.87
C VAL A 399 -3.75 -12.45 19.99
N VAL A 400 -2.99 -13.39 20.55
CA VAL A 400 -2.62 -14.63 19.85
C VAL A 400 -3.30 -15.79 20.54
N ALA A 401 -4.12 -16.53 19.78
CA ALA A 401 -4.76 -17.76 20.22
C ALA A 401 -4.52 -18.84 19.17
N ASP A 402 -4.04 -20.02 19.58
CA ASP A 402 -3.76 -21.17 18.68
C ASP A 402 -2.94 -20.81 17.44
N GLY A 403 -1.92 -19.96 17.59
CA GLY A 403 -1.08 -19.51 16.48
C GLY A 403 -1.79 -18.59 15.48
N ARG A 404 -2.97 -18.08 15.81
CA ARG A 404 -3.73 -17.09 15.04
C ARG A 404 -3.72 -15.74 15.75
N LEU A 405 -3.60 -14.67 14.97
CA LEU A 405 -3.79 -13.30 15.41
C LEU A 405 -5.28 -12.98 15.43
N GLU A 406 -5.74 -12.51 16.57
CA GLU A 406 -7.07 -11.97 16.79
C GLU A 406 -6.98 -10.52 17.27
N TRP A 407 -8.09 -9.78 17.15
CA TRP A 407 -8.22 -8.43 17.66
C TRP A 407 -9.37 -8.41 18.67
N ASP A 408 -9.08 -8.19 19.95
CA ASP A 408 -10.08 -8.11 21.02
C ASP A 408 -10.06 -6.72 21.67
N THR A 409 -11.21 -6.27 22.15
CA THR A 409 -11.35 -5.08 23.02
C THR A 409 -10.70 -5.27 24.40
N ARG A 410 -10.51 -6.52 24.82
CA ARG A 410 -9.84 -6.87 26.07
C ARG A 410 -8.38 -7.16 25.82
N ARG A 411 -7.54 -6.81 26.79
CA ARG A 411 -6.14 -7.22 26.78
C ARG A 411 -6.07 -8.72 27.08
N GLY A 412 -5.52 -9.48 26.13
CA GLY A 412 -5.20 -10.90 26.29
C GLY A 412 -3.99 -11.14 27.18
#